data_AF-A0A5P8WJH0-F1
#
_entry.id   AF-A0A5P8WJH0-F1
#
_cell.length_a   1.000
_cell.length_b   1.000
_cell.length_c   1.000
_cell.angle_alpha   90.00
_cell.angle_beta   90.00
_cell.angle_gamma   90.00
#
_symmetry.space_group_name_H-M   'P 1'
#
loop_
_entity.id
_entity.type
_entity.pdbx_description
1 polymer ?
#
loop_
_entity_poly.entity_id
_entity_poly.type
_entity_poly.pdbx_seq_one_letter_code
_entity_poly.pdbx_strand_id
1 'polypeptide(L)'
;MVKRVAEVKIDLLAHYSSVAIRVLGTWQHRGNIELYFKHRYQGFNYPIGSLTEYYKFNTEDVKIVLHDLQQMQPKILSLDEIDILEENTSLIQVAV
;
A
#
# COMPACT_ATOMS: atom_id res chain seq x y z
N MET A 1 -9.83 -9.89 0.33
CA MET A 1 -8.82 -9.86 -0.76
C MET A 1 -9.45 -9.74 -2.15
N VAL A 2 -10.36 -10.65 -2.54
CA VAL A 2 -11.02 -10.63 -3.88
C VAL A 2 -11.69 -9.28 -4.20
N LYS A 3 -12.40 -8.70 -3.21
CA LYS A 3 -13.09 -7.41 -3.37
C LYS A 3 -12.12 -6.26 -3.71
N ARG A 4 -10.97 -6.17 -3.04
CA ARG A 4 -9.99 -5.09 -3.28
C ARG A 4 -9.35 -5.19 -4.67
N VAL A 5 -9.01 -6.40 -5.12
CA VAL A 5 -8.47 -6.60 -6.48
C VAL A 5 -9.50 -6.23 -7.54
N ALA A 6 -10.79 -6.52 -7.30
CA ALA A 6 -11.87 -6.13 -8.20
C ALA A 6 -12.04 -4.60 -8.28
N GLU A 7 -11.98 -3.91 -7.14
CA GLU A 7 -11.98 -2.42 -7.09
C GLU A 7 -10.82 -1.83 -7.90
N VAL A 8 -9.59 -2.30 -7.66
CA VAL A 8 -8.40 -1.86 -8.41
C VAL A 8 -8.56 -2.11 -9.91
N LYS A 9 -9.17 -3.24 -10.30
CA LYS A 9 -9.43 -3.53 -11.71
C LYS A 9 -10.43 -2.55 -12.31
N ILE A 10 -11.50 -2.21 -11.59
CA ILE A 10 -12.50 -1.23 -12.04
C ILE A 10 -11.86 0.14 -12.23
N ASP A 11 -11.07 0.60 -11.25
CA ASP A 11 -10.36 1.88 -11.32
C ASP A 11 -9.43 1.95 -12.53
N LEU A 12 -8.67 0.88 -12.78
CA LEU A 12 -7.75 0.82 -13.92
C LEU A 12 -8.47 0.72 -15.28
N LEU A 13 -9.62 0.05 -15.36
CA LEU A 13 -10.39 -0.06 -16.61
C LEU A 13 -10.99 1.28 -17.06
N ALA A 14 -11.09 2.27 -16.17
CA ALA A 14 -11.43 3.64 -16.57
C ALA A 14 -10.33 4.32 -17.41
N HIS A 15 -9.09 3.79 -17.36
CA HIS A 15 -7.92 4.39 -18.02
C HIS A 15 -7.31 3.50 -19.11
N TYR A 16 -7.58 2.20 -19.11
CA TYR A 16 -7.02 1.24 -20.05
C TYR A 16 -8.11 0.40 -20.70
N SER A 17 -7.90 0.03 -21.97
CA SER A 17 -8.82 -0.83 -22.73
C SER A 17 -8.92 -2.26 -22.16
N SER A 18 -7.86 -2.75 -21.52
CA SER A 18 -7.84 -4.05 -20.84
C SER A 18 -6.85 -4.04 -19.68
N VAL A 19 -7.14 -4.85 -18.65
CA VAL A 19 -6.34 -4.93 -17.42
C VAL A 19 -6.23 -6.39 -16.96
N ALA A 20 -5.00 -6.86 -16.78
CA ALA A 20 -4.67 -8.15 -16.17
C ALA A 20 -3.91 -7.90 -14.87
N ILE A 21 -4.41 -8.44 -13.76
CA ILE A 21 -3.79 -8.28 -12.43
C ILE A 21 -3.32 -9.64 -11.94
N ARG A 22 -2.05 -9.72 -11.55
CA ARG A 22 -1.48 -10.85 -10.83
C ARG A 22 -1.00 -10.37 -9.46
N VAL A 23 -1.61 -10.89 -8.41
CA VAL A 23 -1.21 -10.58 -7.03
C VAL A 23 0.09 -11.31 -6.72
N LEU A 24 1.14 -10.58 -6.35
CA LEU A 24 2.42 -11.14 -5.94
C LEU A 24 2.52 -11.39 -4.43
N GLY A 25 1.71 -10.68 -3.64
CA GLY A 25 1.62 -10.82 -2.20
C GLY A 25 0.58 -9.86 -1.60
N THR A 26 0.20 -10.11 -0.36
CA THR A 26 -0.68 -9.21 0.40
C THR A 26 -0.10 -8.95 1.77
N TRP A 27 0.00 -7.67 2.13
CA TRP A 27 0.57 -7.22 3.38
C TRP A 27 -0.49 -6.46 4.16
N GLN A 28 -1.03 -7.07 5.21
CA GLN A 28 -2.04 -6.44 6.06
C GLN A 28 -1.38 -5.50 7.06
N HIS A 29 -2.08 -4.42 7.44
CA HIS A 29 -1.65 -3.46 8.47
C HIS A 29 -0.26 -2.83 8.20
N ARG A 30 0.01 -2.50 6.94
CA ARG A 30 1.33 -2.06 6.47
C ARG A 30 1.30 -0.68 5.83
N GLY A 31 0.73 0.30 6.55
CA GLY A 31 0.74 1.71 6.11
C GLY A 31 2.16 2.27 5.92
N ASN A 32 3.17 1.67 6.54
CA ASN A 32 4.57 1.97 6.31
C ASN A 32 5.06 1.61 4.89
N ILE A 33 4.43 0.66 4.19
CA ILE A 33 4.78 0.31 2.81
C ILE A 33 4.47 1.47 1.87
N GLU A 34 3.35 2.15 2.06
CA GLU A 34 2.95 3.28 1.21
C GLU A 34 3.97 4.42 1.29
N LEU A 35 4.35 4.82 2.50
CA LEU A 35 5.40 5.84 2.73
C LEU A 35 6.75 5.40 2.18
N TYR A 36 7.13 4.14 2.39
CA TYR A 36 8.36 3.59 1.85
C TYR A 36 8.39 3.69 0.32
N PHE A 37 7.31 3.32 -0.37
CA PHE A 37 7.25 3.41 -1.83
C PHE A 37 7.29 4.86 -2.34
N LYS A 38 6.54 5.76 -1.69
CA LYS A 38 6.51 7.19 -2.04
C LYS A 38 7.88 7.85 -1.95
N HIS A 39 8.77 7.36 -1.09
CA HIS A 39 10.11 7.91 -0.92
C HIS A 39 11.21 7.10 -1.64
N ARG A 40 11.31 5.79 -1.37
CA ARG A 40 12.38 4.93 -1.92
C ARG A 40 12.30 4.78 -3.44
N TYR A 41 11.08 4.75 -3.97
CA TYR A 41 10.78 4.47 -5.37
C TYR A 41 10.10 5.65 -6.07
N GLN A 42 10.28 6.87 -5.55
CA GLN A 42 9.67 8.08 -6.10
C GLN A 42 9.93 8.25 -7.61
N GLY A 43 11.16 7.96 -8.06
CA GLY A 43 11.52 8.06 -9.49
C GLY A 43 10.79 7.09 -10.41
N PHE A 44 10.16 6.05 -9.85
CA PHE A 44 9.33 5.09 -10.58
C PHE A 44 7.83 5.39 -10.49
N ASN A 45 7.46 6.46 -9.76
CA ASN A 45 6.06 6.85 -9.62
C ASN A 45 5.47 7.16 -11.00
N TYR A 46 4.31 6.58 -11.26
CA TYR A 46 3.62 6.68 -12.53
C TYR A 46 2.13 6.90 -12.27
N PRO A 47 1.71 8.16 -12.07
CA PRO A 47 0.31 8.48 -11.84
C PRO A 47 -0.57 8.10 -13.04
N ILE A 48 -1.77 7.61 -12.77
CA ILE A 48 -2.76 7.22 -13.78
C ILE A 48 -4.03 8.03 -13.51
N GLY A 49 -4.20 9.16 -14.20
CA GLY A 49 -5.27 10.10 -13.89
C GLY A 49 -5.12 10.65 -12.45
N SER A 50 -6.13 10.45 -11.60
CA SER A 50 -6.09 10.80 -10.16
C SER A 50 -5.42 9.74 -9.28
N LEU A 51 -5.05 8.59 -9.85
CA LEU A 51 -4.46 7.48 -9.11
C LEU A 51 -2.94 7.67 -8.97
N THR A 52 -2.49 8.11 -7.79
CA THR A 52 -1.09 8.51 -7.56
C THR A 52 -0.18 7.39 -7.03
N GLU A 53 -0.75 6.24 -6.67
CA GLU A 53 -0.04 5.18 -5.95
C GLU A 53 0.40 4.02 -6.87
N TYR A 54 0.65 4.35 -8.14
CA TYR A 54 1.09 3.42 -9.16
C TYR A 54 2.56 3.67 -9.53
N TYR A 55 3.27 2.59 -9.85
CA TYR A 55 4.69 2.61 -10.15
C TYR A 55 4.97 1.75 -11.37
N LYS A 56 5.93 2.17 -12.19
CA LYS A 56 6.35 1.45 -13.40
C LYS A 56 7.78 0.97 -13.23
N PHE A 57 7.94 -0.35 -13.21
CA PHE A 57 9.23 -1.01 -13.04
C PHE A 57 9.56 -1.86 -14.28
N ASN A 58 10.84 -1.96 -14.63
CA ASN A 58 11.29 -2.96 -15.60
C ASN A 58 11.42 -4.34 -14.93
N THR A 59 11.76 -5.38 -15.70
CA THR A 59 11.85 -6.76 -15.18
C THR A 59 12.94 -6.97 -14.12
N GLU A 60 14.01 -6.17 -14.15
CA GLU A 60 15.09 -6.22 -13.18
C GLU A 60 14.70 -5.52 -11.88
N ASP A 61 14.16 -4.30 -11.98
CA ASP A 61 13.67 -3.50 -10.85
C ASP A 61 12.59 -4.24 -10.07
N VAL A 62 11.65 -4.93 -10.75
CA VAL A 62 10.58 -5.69 -10.09
C VAL A 62 11.13 -6.73 -9.10
N LYS A 63 12.27 -7.36 -9.41
CA LYS A 63 12.87 -8.37 -8.52
C LYS A 63 13.42 -7.72 -7.26
N ILE A 64 14.05 -6.56 -7.40
CA ILE A 64 14.60 -5.78 -6.28
C ILE A 64 13.46 -5.29 -5.38
N VAL A 65 12.41 -4.73 -5.98
CA VAL A 65 11.23 -4.24 -5.25
C VAL A 65 10.55 -5.37 -4.47
N LEU A 66 10.39 -6.55 -5.09
CA LEU A 66 9.78 -7.69 -4.42
C LEU A 66 10.66 -8.21 -3.27
N HIS A 67 11.98 -8.24 -3.47
CA HIS A 67 12.93 -8.60 -2.41
C HIS A 67 12.82 -7.63 -1.23
N ASP A 68 12.85 -6.32 -1.47
CA ASP A 68 12.72 -5.31 -0.42
C ASP A 68 11.41 -5.49 0.37
N LEU A 69 10.28 -5.66 -0.33
CA LEU A 69 8.97 -5.92 0.29
C LEU A 69 8.95 -7.16 1.18
N GLN A 70 9.66 -8.22 0.80
CA GLN A 70 9.77 -9.45 1.59
C GLN A 70 10.62 -9.26 2.84
N GLN A 71 11.61 -8.36 2.81
CA GLN A 71 12.46 -8.06 3.96
C GLN A 71 11.82 -7.04 4.92
N MET A 72 10.80 -6.30 4.48
CA MET A 72 10.12 -5.30 5.31
C MET A 72 9.43 -5.94 6.52
N GLN A 73 10.01 -5.70 7.69
CA GLN A 73 9.45 -6.13 8.96
C GLN A 73 8.15 -5.38 9.27
N PRO A 74 7.22 -6.01 10.00
CA PRO A 74 6.09 -5.29 10.58
C PRO A 74 6.54 -4.07 11.36
N LYS A 75 5.79 -2.98 11.25
CA LYS A 75 5.88 -1.94 12.26
C LYS A 75 5.37 -2.55 13.57
N ILE A 76 6.27 -2.70 14.53
CA ILE A 76 5.94 -2.96 15.92
C ILE A 76 5.81 -1.57 16.54
N LEU A 77 4.62 -1.28 17.08
CA LEU A 77 4.37 -0.01 17.73
C LEU A 77 5.20 0.07 19.01
N SER A 78 5.77 1.23 19.31
CA SER A 78 6.35 1.47 20.64
C SER A 78 5.23 1.55 21.69
N LEU A 79 5.59 1.47 22.98
CA LEU A 79 4.62 1.67 24.07
C LEU A 79 3.92 3.02 23.94
N ASP A 80 4.65 4.10 23.67
CA ASP A 80 4.06 5.43 23.48
C ASP A 80 3.05 5.47 22.32
N GLU A 81 3.33 4.75 21.21
CA GLU A 81 2.39 4.68 20.08
C GLU A 81 1.14 3.85 20.42
N ILE A 82 1.28 2.80 21.24
CA ILE A 82 0.16 2.00 21.75
C ILE A 82 -0.69 2.86 22.69
N ASP A 83 -0.08 3.57 23.63
CA ASP A 83 -0.77 4.44 24.58
C ASP A 83 -1.60 5.51 23.85
N ILE A 84 -1.04 6.15 22.83
CA ILE A 84 -1.77 7.10 21.96
C ILE A 84 -2.96 6.42 21.25
N LEU A 85 -2.79 5.20 20.74
CA LEU A 85 -3.85 4.46 20.05
C LEU A 85 -4.99 4.06 21.00
N GLU A 86 -4.66 3.64 22.22
CA GLU A 86 -5.63 3.25 23.25
C GLU A 86 -6.38 4.47 23.80
N GLU A 87 -5.70 5.59 24.06
CA GLU A 87 -6.33 6.85 24.45
C GLU A 87 -7.34 7.33 23.39
N ASN A 88 -6.98 7.28 22.11
CA ASN A 88 -7.91 7.62 21.02
C ASN A 88 -9.10 6.66 20.94
N THR A 89 -8.89 5.37 21.20
CA THR A 89 -9.98 4.38 21.20
C THR A 89 -10.95 4.62 22.37
N SER A 90 -10.43 5.04 23.52
CA SER A 90 -11.23 5.39 24.69
C SER A 90 -12.11 6.63 24.47
N LEU A 91 -11.62 7.62 23.72
CA LEU A 91 -12.37 8.83 23.38
C LEU A 91 -13.48 8.57 22.34
N ILE A 92 -13.28 7.63 21.41
CA ILE A 92 -14.28 7.26 20.42
C ILE A 92 -15.47 6.52 21.06
N GLN A 93 -15.27 5.78 22.16
CA GLN A 93 -16.37 5.12 22.89
C GLN A 93 -17.27 6.09 23.68
N VAL A 94 -16.90 7.37 23.81
CA VAL A 94 -17.65 8.39 24.57
C VAL A 94 -18.49 9.31 23.66
N ALA A 95 -18.32 9.24 22.34
CA ALA A 95 -19.15 10.00 21.40
C ALA A 95 -20.46 9.24 21.08
N VAL A 96 -21.52 9.58 21.81
CA VAL A 96 -22.92 9.12 21.65
C VAL A 96 -23.60 9.83 20.49
#